data_AF-A0A6M1YBL7-F1
#
_entry.id   AF-A0A6M1YBL7-F1
#
_cell.length_a   1.000
_cell.length_b   1.000
_cell.length_c   1.000
_cell.angle_alpha   90.00
_cell.angle_beta   90.00
_cell.angle_gamma   90.00
#
_symmetry.space_group_name_H-M   'P 1'
#
loop_
_entity.id
_entity.type
_entity.pdbx_description
1 polymer ?
#
loop_
_entity_poly.entity_id
_entity_poly.type
_entity_poly.pdbx_seq_one_letter_code
_entity_poly.pdbx_strand_id
1 'polypeptide(L)'
;MTLNAFKQFQGIGSLLLKKVIKTAIKNNCKKIKVLTTNDNIDALRFYQKRGFKMIKLHLNALEKDRKLKPSIPKIGDYKIPIQDAIELHYPLNDK
;
A
#
# COMPACT_ATOMS: atom_id res chain seq x y z
N MET A 1 5.33 -12.04 4.10
CA MET A 1 4.20 -12.02 5.06
C MET A 1 3.03 -11.31 4.40
N THR A 2 1.86 -11.95 4.27
CA THR A 2 0.64 -11.35 3.69
C THR A 2 -0.39 -11.14 4.80
N LEU A 3 -1.05 -9.99 4.82
CA LEU A 3 -2.14 -9.70 5.76
C LEU A 3 -3.46 -9.80 4.99
N ASN A 4 -4.27 -10.80 5.30
CA ASN A 4 -5.58 -10.99 4.68
C ASN A 4 -6.66 -10.41 5.61
N ALA A 5 -7.44 -9.44 5.11
CA ALA A 5 -8.59 -8.91 5.82
C ALA A 5 -9.85 -9.68 5.42
N PHE A 6 -10.14 -10.79 6.11
CA PHE A 6 -11.32 -11.63 5.84
C PHE A 6 -12.66 -10.88 6.05
N LYS A 7 -12.65 -9.82 6.88
CA LYS A 7 -13.75 -8.85 7.01
C LYS A 7 -13.18 -7.44 6.88
N GLN A 8 -13.55 -6.74 5.81
CA GLN A 8 -13.11 -5.37 5.57
C GLN A 8 -13.85 -4.36 6.47
N PHE A 9 -13.30 -3.15 6.57
CA PHE A 9 -13.90 -1.99 7.25
C PHE A 9 -14.12 -2.09 8.78
N GLN A 10 -13.56 -3.09 9.44
CA GLN A 10 -13.61 -3.24 10.91
C GLN A 10 -12.56 -2.41 11.68
N GLY A 11 -11.87 -1.49 11.01
CA GLY A 11 -10.87 -0.62 11.66
C GLY A 11 -9.50 -1.27 11.95
N ILE A 12 -9.33 -2.58 11.75
CA ILE A 12 -8.06 -3.31 11.98
C ILE A 12 -6.90 -2.68 11.23
N GLY A 13 -7.08 -2.39 9.94
CA GLY A 13 -6.04 -1.72 9.13
C GLY A 13 -5.61 -0.37 9.71
N SER A 14 -6.56 0.39 10.29
CA SER A 14 -6.25 1.66 10.95
C SER A 14 -5.41 1.46 12.21
N LEU A 15 -5.72 0.44 13.02
CA LEU A 15 -4.98 0.12 14.24
C LEU A 15 -3.55 -0.33 13.91
N LEU A 16 -3.40 -1.20 12.90
CA LEU A 16 -2.10 -1.65 12.42
C LEU A 16 -1.27 -0.48 11.91
N LEU A 17 -1.85 0.38 11.06
CA LEU A 17 -1.14 1.55 10.54
C LEU A 17 -0.72 2.52 11.66
N LYS A 18 -1.58 2.77 12.66
CA LYS A 18 -1.22 3.56 13.85
C LYS A 18 -0.04 2.96 14.59
N LYS A 19 0.00 1.63 14.75
CA LYS A 19 1.13 0.95 15.41
C LYS A 19 2.40 1.07 14.59
N VAL A 20 2.33 0.90 13.26
CA VAL A 20 3.47 1.08 12.35
C VAL A 20 4.02 2.50 12.44
N ILE A 21 3.16 3.53 12.42
CA ILE A 21 3.57 4.94 12.58
C ILE A 21 4.31 5.14 13.90
N LYS A 22 3.75 4.67 15.02
CA LYS A 22 4.40 4.77 16.33
C LYS A 22 5.76 4.07 16.36
N THR A 23 5.86 2.88 15.78
CA THR A 23 7.14 2.15 15.71
C THR A 23 8.15 2.88 14.84
N ALA A 24 7.75 3.39 13.67
CA ALA A 24 8.64 4.10 12.77
C ALA A 24 9.19 5.39 13.40
N ILE A 25 8.35 6.16 14.10
CA ILE A 25 8.78 7.34 14.87
C ILE A 25 9.81 6.94 15.94
N LYS A 26 9.54 5.88 16.73
CA LYS A 26 10.49 5.37 17.74
C LYS A 26 11.83 4.95 17.16
N ASN A 27 11.88 4.59 15.88
CA ASN A 27 13.10 4.20 15.18
C ASN A 27 13.68 5.35 14.33
N ASN A 28 13.30 6.61 14.61
CA ASN A 28 13.79 7.81 13.92
C ASN A 28 13.64 7.74 12.38
N CYS A 29 12.62 7.04 11.89
CA CYS A 29 12.31 6.99 10.47
C CYS A 29 11.72 8.33 10.03
N LYS A 30 12.15 8.83 8.87
CA LYS A 30 11.69 10.13 8.33
C LYS A 30 10.35 10.05 7.57
N LYS A 31 9.97 8.85 7.13
CA LYS A 31 8.75 8.62 6.35
C LYS A 31 8.34 7.14 6.37
N ILE A 32 7.07 6.89 6.06
CA ILE A 32 6.56 5.56 5.71
C ILE A 32 6.34 5.53 4.21
N LYS A 33 6.78 4.43 3.59
CA LYS A 33 6.51 4.12 2.19
C LYS A 33 5.59 2.91 2.10
N VAL A 34 4.60 3.02 1.21
CA VAL A 34 3.71 1.92 0.83
C VAL A 34 3.73 1.81 -0.69
N LEU A 35 3.72 0.57 -1.17
CA LEU A 35 3.48 0.24 -2.57
C LEU A 35 2.17 -0.55 -2.65
N THR A 36 1.29 -0.16 -3.56
CA THR A 36 0.06 -0.90 -3.88
C THR A 36 -0.08 -1.04 -5.39
N THR A 37 -0.88 -1.98 -5.85
CA THR A 37 -1.18 -2.14 -7.28
C THR A 37 -2.27 -1.16 -7.72
N ASN A 38 -2.30 -0.84 -9.01
CA ASN A 38 -3.22 0.12 -9.61
C ASN A 38 -4.71 -0.29 -9.50
N ASP A 39 -5.00 -1.58 -9.38
CA ASP A 39 -6.37 -2.10 -9.21
C ASP A 39 -6.93 -1.89 -7.80
N ASN A 40 -6.05 -1.73 -6.79
CA ASN A 40 -6.46 -1.74 -5.38
C ASN A 40 -6.96 -0.36 -4.94
N ILE A 41 -8.11 0.04 -5.48
CA ILE A 41 -8.76 1.32 -5.23
C ILE A 41 -9.09 1.50 -3.74
N ASP A 42 -9.43 0.41 -3.05
CA ASP A 42 -9.70 0.44 -1.62
C ASP A 42 -8.47 0.77 -0.78
N ALA A 43 -7.29 0.22 -1.13
CA ALA A 43 -6.03 0.59 -0.49
C ALA A 43 -5.67 2.05 -0.78
N LEU A 44 -5.79 2.50 -2.03
CA LEU A 44 -5.53 3.90 -2.41
C LEU A 44 -6.41 4.85 -1.59
N ARG A 45 -7.73 4.60 -1.54
CA ARG A 45 -8.68 5.34 -0.71
C ARG A 45 -8.30 5.29 0.77
N PHE A 46 -7.93 4.12 1.29
CA PHE A 46 -7.53 3.93 2.68
C PHE A 46 -6.32 4.78 3.07
N TYR A 47 -5.26 4.76 2.26
CA TYR A 47 -4.02 5.48 2.55
C TYR A 47 -4.18 7.00 2.35
N GLN A 48 -4.81 7.43 1.26
CA GLN A 48 -5.03 8.85 0.99
C GLN A 48 -5.85 9.55 2.08
N LYS A 49 -6.93 8.91 2.56
CA LYS A 49 -7.72 9.44 3.68
C LYS A 49 -6.92 9.61 4.98
N ARG A 50 -5.74 8.99 5.09
CA ARG A 50 -4.86 9.01 6.27
C ARG A 50 -3.59 9.82 6.05
N GLY A 51 -3.56 10.66 5.01
CA GLY A 51 -2.49 11.62 4.76
C GLY A 51 -1.31 11.07 3.97
N PHE A 52 -1.39 9.84 3.45
CA PHE A 52 -0.42 9.37 2.46
C PHE A 52 -0.65 10.09 1.14
N LYS A 53 0.44 10.47 0.47
CA LYS A 53 0.42 11.11 -0.85
C LYS A 53 1.01 10.17 -1.89
N MET A 54 0.39 10.06 -3.07
CA MET A 54 0.99 9.37 -4.22
C MET A 54 2.20 10.17 -4.71
N ILE A 55 3.34 9.50 -4.85
CA ILE A 55 4.60 10.15 -5.21
C ILE A 55 5.17 9.61 -6.53
N LYS A 56 4.86 8.35 -6.87
CA LYS A 56 5.39 7.73 -8.09
C LYS A 56 4.47 6.63 -8.61
N LEU A 57 4.29 6.61 -9.92
CA LEU A 57 3.72 5.49 -10.67
C LEU A 57 4.86 4.69 -11.30
N HIS A 58 4.88 3.38 -11.08
CA HIS A 58 5.83 2.45 -11.66
C HIS A 58 5.13 1.65 -12.75
N LEU A 59 5.25 2.13 -13.99
CA LEU A 59 4.59 1.54 -15.16
C LEU A 59 5.09 0.12 -15.44
N ASN A 60 4.16 -0.80 -15.73
CA ASN A 60 4.40 -2.21 -16.05
C ASN A 60 5.24 -2.96 -15.00
N ALA A 61 5.28 -2.47 -13.75
CA ALA A 61 6.08 -3.06 -12.69
C ALA A 61 5.67 -4.53 -12.42
N LEU A 62 4.38 -4.84 -12.58
CA LEU A 62 3.85 -6.16 -12.22
C LEU A 62 4.19 -7.24 -13.25
N GLU A 63 4.62 -6.87 -14.47
CA GLU A 63 5.17 -7.86 -15.40
C GLU A 63 6.48 -8.44 -14.89
N LYS A 64 7.35 -7.59 -14.33
CA LYS A 64 8.62 -8.02 -13.73
C LYS A 64 8.36 -8.82 -12.46
N ASP A 65 7.48 -8.34 -11.59
CA ASP A 65 7.14 -9.03 -10.34
C ASP A 65 6.52 -10.41 -10.60
N ARG A 66 5.72 -10.58 -11.67
CA ARG A 66 5.17 -11.88 -12.07
C ARG A 66 6.22 -12.89 -12.49
N LYS A 67 7.35 -12.47 -13.05
CA LYS A 67 8.46 -13.39 -13.37
C LYS A 67 9.02 -14.03 -12.11
N LEU A 68 9.11 -13.27 -11.02
CA LEU A 68 9.57 -13.76 -9.72
C LEU A 68 8.45 -14.44 -8.91
N LYS A 69 7.22 -13.93 -9.02
CA LYS A 69 6.04 -14.43 -8.31
C LYS A 69 4.88 -14.63 -9.30
N PRO A 70 4.85 -15.77 -10.00
CA PRO A 70 3.81 -16.07 -11.00
C PRO A 70 2.39 -16.11 -10.42
N SER A 71 2.26 -16.27 -9.10
CA SER A 71 0.97 -16.27 -8.39
C SER A 71 0.29 -14.90 -8.33
N ILE A 72 0.91 -13.83 -8.82
CA ILE A 72 0.28 -12.50 -8.91
C ILE A 72 -0.76 -12.53 -10.04
N PRO A 73 -2.06 -12.34 -9.73
CA PRO A 73 -3.10 -12.43 -10.74
C PRO A 73 -2.97 -11.34 -11.82
N LYS A 74 -3.54 -11.59 -13.01
CA LYS A 74 -3.56 -10.62 -14.11
C LYS A 74 -4.66 -9.56 -13.93
N ILE A 75 -5.77 -9.96 -13.33
CA ILE A 75 -6.93 -9.12 -13.05
C ILE A 75 -7.10 -9.08 -11.54
N GLY A 76 -7.28 -7.88 -11.00
CA GLY A 76 -7.42 -7.64 -9.58
C GLY A 76 -8.82 -7.17 -9.21
N ASP A 77 -8.88 -6.32 -8.19
CA ASP A 77 -10.13 -5.79 -7.67
C ASP A 77 -10.88 -5.01 -8.77
N TYR A 78 -12.22 -5.04 -8.69
CA TYR A 78 -13.11 -4.35 -9.64
C TYR A 78 -12.87 -4.70 -11.12
N LYS A 79 -12.30 -5.89 -11.40
CA LYS A 79 -11.93 -6.36 -12.75
C LYS A 79 -10.89 -5.47 -13.45
N ILE A 80 -10.07 -4.73 -12.69
CA ILE A 80 -9.03 -3.87 -13.23
C ILE A 80 -7.77 -4.72 -13.52
N PRO A 81 -7.13 -4.57 -14.71
CA PRO A 81 -5.85 -5.21 -14.97
C PRO A 81 -4.77 -4.74 -14.02
N ILE A 82 -4.03 -5.68 -13.42
CA ILE A 82 -2.91 -5.36 -12.54
C ILE A 82 -1.66 -5.16 -13.41
N GLN A 83 -1.24 -3.93 -13.63
CA GLN A 83 -0.13 -3.61 -14.53
C GLN A 83 0.95 -2.80 -13.83
N ASP A 84 0.51 -1.84 -13.03
CA ASP A 84 1.36 -0.82 -12.45
C ASP A 84 1.36 -0.89 -10.92
N ALA A 85 2.44 -0.37 -10.34
CA ALA A 85 2.53 -0.15 -8.91
C ALA A 85 2.51 1.35 -8.59
N ILE A 86 1.72 1.72 -7.59
CA ILE A 86 1.60 3.09 -7.10
C ILE A 86 2.32 3.19 -5.75
N GLU A 87 3.27 4.10 -5.66
CA GLU A 87 4.03 4.39 -4.46
C GLU A 87 3.42 5.60 -3.73
N LEU A 88 3.16 5.42 -2.44
CA LEU A 88 2.65 6.46 -1.55
C LEU A 88 3.58 6.68 -0.36
N HIS A 89 3.71 7.94 0.06
CA HIS A 89 4.50 8.34 1.23
C HIS A 89 3.66 9.04 2.29
N TYR A 90 3.96 8.75 3.55
CA TYR A 90 3.53 9.52 4.71
C TYR A 90 4.76 10.08 5.42
N PRO A 91 4.91 11.42 5.52
CA PRO A 91 6.03 12.02 6.24
C PRO A 91 5.89 11.78 7.74
N LEU A 92 6.99 11.42 8.39
CA LEU A 92 7.10 11.35 9.84
C LEU A 92 7.97 12.53 10.27
N ASN A 93 7.35 13.70 10.41
CA ASN A 93 8.05 14.86 10.96
C ASN A 93 8.00 14.77 12.48
N ASP A 94 9.13 15.03 13.12
CA ASP A 94 9.15 15.49 14.51
C ASP A 94 8.41 16.84 14.54
N LYS A 95 7.31 16.91 15.29
CA LYS A 95 6.75 18.19 15.71
C LYS A 95 7.50 18.67 16.93
#